data_AF-A0A848FLY7-F1
#
_entry.id   AF-A0A848FLY7-F1
#
_cell.length_a   1.000
_cell.length_b   1.000
_cell.length_c   1.000
_cell.angle_alpha   90.00
_cell.angle_beta   90.00
_cell.angle_gamma   90.00
#
_symmetry.space_group_name_H-M   'P 1'
#
loop_
_entity.id
_entity.type
_entity.pdbx_description
1 polymer ?
#
loop_
_entity_poly.entity_id
_entity_poly.type
_entity_poly.pdbx_seq_one_letter_code
_entity_poly.pdbx_strand_id
1 'polypeptide(L)' 'MLIGVPLETAAGETRVAVTPETAKKLKSQGHQLFVQSGAGLK' A
#
# COMPACT_ATOMS: atom_id res chain seq x y z
N MET A 1 -9.55 7.13 9.35
CA MET A 1 -9.70 7.18 7.88
C MET A 1 -9.34 5.82 7.30
N LEU A 2 -9.99 5.42 6.20
CA LEU A 2 -9.70 4.17 5.48
C LEU A 2 -8.79 4.50 4.29
N ILE A 3 -7.67 3.80 4.16
CA ILE A 3 -6.69 4.00 3.08
C ILE A 3 -6.54 2.68 2.33
N GLY A 4 -6.88 2.67 1.04
CA GLY A 4 -6.69 1.52 0.15
C GLY A 4 -5.38 1.62 -0.61
N VAL A 5 -4.65 0.51 -0.70
CA VAL A 5 -3.43 0.37 -1.50
C VAL A 5 -3.65 -0.79 -2.49
N PRO A 6 -4.12 -0.51 -3.72
CA PRO A 6 -4.32 -1.53 -4.73
C PRO A 6 -2.98 -2.01 -5.33
N LEU A 7 -3.04 -3.14 -6.02
CA LEU A 7 -1.96 -3.60 -6.90
C LEU A 7 -1.99 -2.76 -8.18
N GLU A 8 -0.85 -2.19 -8.55
CA GLU A 8 -0.70 -1.51 -9.84
C GLU A 8 -0.86 -2.49 -11.00
N THR A 9 -1.68 -2.13 -11.99
CA THR A 9 -2.03 -3.01 -13.12
C THR A 9 -1.37 -2.62 -14.44
N ALA A 10 -0.67 -1.49 -14.48
CA ALA A 10 0.02 -1.05 -15.68
C ALA A 10 1.15 -2.02 -16.07
N ALA A 11 1.30 -2.27 -17.38
CA ALA A 11 2.32 -3.19 -17.87
C ALA A 11 3.72 -2.68 -17.52
N GLY A 12 4.53 -3.53 -16.87
CA GLY A 12 5.89 -3.19 -16.43
C GLY A 12 5.95 -2.33 -15.17
N GLU A 13 4.82 -1.98 -14.55
CA GLU A 13 4.81 -1.24 -13.29
C GLU A 13 5.18 -2.15 -12.12
N THR A 14 6.15 -1.70 -11.32
CA THR A 14 6.66 -2.41 -10.12
C THR A 14 6.55 -1.56 -8.86
N ARG A 15 6.16 -0.29 -8.97
CA ARG A 15 5.99 0.59 -7.82
C ARG A 15 4.75 0.20 -7.01
N VAL A 16 4.74 0.68 -5.78
CA VAL A 16 3.59 0.59 -4.87
C VAL A 16 3.44 1.92 -4.14
N ALA A 17 2.20 2.36 -3.92
CA ALA A 17 1.91 3.68 -3.35
C ALA A 17 2.37 3.83 -1.89
N VAL A 18 2.57 2.73 -1.17
CA VAL A 18 2.93 2.74 0.25
C VAL A 18 4.00 1.67 0.53
N THR A 19 5.06 2.07 1.25
CA THR A 19 6.08 1.15 1.79
C THR A 19 5.68 0.65 3.18
N PRO A 20 6.24 -0.48 3.66
CA PRO A 20 5.96 -0.98 5.01
C PRO A 20 6.26 0.04 6.12
N GLU A 21 7.27 0.89 5.95
CA GLU A 21 7.60 1.94 6.91
C GLU A 21 6.50 3.01 6.98
N THR A 22 6.05 3.51 5.83
CA THR A 22 4.95 4.49 5.75
C THR A 22 3.64 3.90 6.24
N ALA A 23 3.36 2.62 5.93
CA ALA A 23 2.17 1.92 6.44
C ALA A 23 2.14 1.87 7.97
N LYS A 24 3.29 1.61 8.62
CA LYS A 24 3.41 1.63 10.09
C LYS A 24 3.13 3.01 10.65
N LYS A 25 3.66 4.08 10.03
CA LYS A 25 3.41 5.47 10.44
C LYS A 25 1.92 5.82 10.34
N LEU A 26 1.29 5.53 9.20
CA LEU A 26 -0.15 5.78 8.98
C LEU A 26 -1.02 4.99 9.97
N LYS A 27 -0.65 3.74 10.26
CA LYS A 27 -1.33 2.93 11.29
C LYS A 27 -1.19 3.54 12.68
N SER A 28 0.00 4.04 13.04
CA SER A 28 0.24 4.70 14.35
C SER A 28 -0.55 6.01 14.52
N GLN A 29 -0.86 6.69 13.41
CA GLN A 29 -1.73 7.87 13.38
C GLN A 29 -3.23 7.53 13.50
N GLY A 30 -3.59 6.24 13.65
CA GLY A 30 -4.97 5.80 13.79
C GLY A 30 -5.71 5.59 12.47
N HIS A 31 -4.99 5.52 11.34
CA HIS A 31 -5.60 5.16 10.06
C HIS A 31 -5.68 3.63 9.87
N GLN A 32 -6.72 3.19 9.19
CA GLN A 32 -6.88 1.78 8.80
C GLN A 32 -6.42 1.64 7.36
N LEU A 33 -5.49 0.71 7.12
CA LEU A 33 -4.92 0.46 5.80
C LEU A 33 -5.38 -0.91 5.28
N PHE A 34 -5.82 -0.93 4.03
CA PHE A 34 -6.18 -2.14 3.29
C PHE A 34 -5.25 -2.27 2.09
N VAL A 35 -4.37 -3.28 2.12
CA VAL A 35 -3.42 -3.54 1.04
C VAL A 35 -3.91 -4.74 0.25
N GLN A 36 -4.03 -4.61 -1.07
CA GLN A 36 -4.37 -5.72 -1.94
C GLN A 36 -3.24 -6.76 -1.92
N SER A 37 -3.60 -8.05 -1.84
CA SER A 37 -2.62 -9.13 -1.93
C SER A 37 -1.81 -9.01 -3.23
N GLY A 38 -0.48 -9.04 -3.11
CA GLY A 38 0.44 -8.91 -4.24
C GLY A 38 0.98 -7.50 -4.49
N ALA A 39 0.41 -6.46 -3.89
CA ALA A 39 0.91 -5.09 -4.05
C ALA A 39 2.33 -4.95 -3.48
N GLY A 40 3.29 -4.52 -4.31
CA GLY A 40 4.69 -4.33 -3.91
C GLY A 40 5.54 -5.60 -3.81
N LEU A 41 5.14 -6.72 -4.45
CA LEU A 41 5.93 -7.97 -4.48
C LEU A 41 6.83 -8.14 -5.71
N LYS A 42 6.69 -7.30 -6.75
CA LYS A 42 7.50 -7.38 -7.97
C LYS A 42 8.80 -6.62 -7.85
#